data_AF-A0A3M9LZI5-F1
#
_entry.id   AF-A0A3M9LZI5-F1
#
_cell.length_a   1.000
_cell.length_b   1.000
_cell.length_c   1.000
_cell.angle_alpha   90.00
_cell.angle_beta   90.00
_cell.angle_gamma   90.00
#
_symmetry.space_group_name_H-M   'P 1'
#
loop_
_entity.id
_entity.type
_entity.pdbx_description
1 polymer ?
#
loop_
_entity_poly.entity_id
_entity_poly.type
_entity_poly.pdbx_seq_one_letter_code
_entity_poly.pdbx_strand_id
1 'polypeptide(L)'
;MPEVMRSRRAMLSLSQAELAHHAGVDKRQIRRYEAGEAQPSLPVARLIAEALDVTLDELAGNHGSRVGLSGQWWASWQTQTNDTPAYPTQPVTLTQRDDLVQIHADRRGLTLPGAGYTWRGELRLWDNQVLMGWYVADEAGVRSMGTLFMRLHTHGQHMIGRWVGQSHDGPMLTGYGVIARDEQAAADQLRHLVEEGMTP
;
A
#
# COMPACT_ATOMS: atom_id res chain seq x y z
N MET A 1 3.55 -5.96 -20.18
CA MET A 1 3.28 -7.27 -20.81
C MET A 1 4.50 -8.00 -21.41
N PRO A 2 5.25 -7.48 -22.41
CA PRO A 2 6.27 -8.27 -23.12
C PRO A 2 7.39 -8.80 -22.21
N GLU A 3 7.83 -7.97 -21.26
CA GLU A 3 8.87 -8.31 -20.29
C GLU A 3 8.42 -9.41 -19.32
N VAL A 4 7.21 -9.31 -18.78
CA VAL A 4 6.63 -10.31 -17.86
C VAL A 4 6.50 -11.66 -18.56
N MET A 5 5.98 -11.66 -19.78
CA MET A 5 5.80 -12.87 -20.59
C MET A 5 7.15 -13.59 -20.81
N ARG A 6 8.18 -12.84 -21.23
CA ARG A 6 9.53 -13.39 -21.48
C ARG A 6 10.17 -13.92 -20.19
N SER A 7 10.08 -13.15 -19.10
CA SER A 7 10.66 -13.47 -17.81
C SER A 7 10.04 -14.73 -17.21
N ARG A 8 8.70 -14.80 -17.11
CA ARG A 8 7.99 -15.97 -16.57
C ARG A 8 8.22 -17.22 -17.41
N ARG A 9 8.20 -17.10 -18.74
CA ARG A 9 8.50 -18.23 -19.63
C ARG A 9 9.90 -18.80 -19.36
N ALA A 10 10.89 -17.93 -19.21
CA ALA A 10 12.27 -18.34 -18.91
C ALA A 10 12.39 -19.00 -17.52
N MET A 11 11.73 -18.45 -16.50
CA MET A 11 11.71 -19.04 -15.15
C MET A 11 11.10 -20.45 -15.12
N LEU A 12 10.05 -20.68 -15.91
CA LEU A 12 9.40 -21.98 -16.05
C LEU A 12 10.13 -22.92 -17.01
N SER A 13 11.29 -22.52 -17.56
CA SER A 13 12.04 -23.26 -18.58
C SER A 13 11.24 -23.63 -19.82
N LEU A 14 10.19 -22.86 -20.14
CA LEU A 14 9.36 -23.07 -21.32
C LEU A 14 10.03 -22.47 -22.56
N SER A 15 10.02 -23.19 -23.68
CA SER A 15 10.34 -22.63 -24.99
C SER A 15 9.18 -21.79 -25.53
N GLN A 16 9.45 -20.91 -26.48
CA GLN A 16 8.37 -20.17 -27.18
C GLN A 16 7.40 -21.12 -27.91
N ALA A 17 7.87 -22.32 -28.32
CA ALA A 17 7.03 -23.32 -28.99
C ALA A 17 6.06 -23.99 -28.01
N GLU A 18 6.52 -24.31 -26.80
CA GLU A 18 5.68 -24.90 -25.75
C GLU A 18 4.63 -23.90 -25.26
N LEU A 19 5.02 -22.63 -25.03
CA LEU A 19 4.05 -21.59 -24.66
C LEU A 19 3.01 -21.37 -25.77
N ALA A 20 3.42 -21.43 -27.04
CA ALA A 20 2.51 -21.34 -28.19
C ALA A 20 1.51 -22.49 -28.22
N HIS A 21 1.98 -23.72 -27.94
CA HIS A 21 1.14 -24.90 -27.83
C HIS A 21 0.09 -24.77 -26.73
N HIS A 22 0.49 -24.32 -25.52
CA HIS A 22 -0.44 -24.09 -24.41
C HIS A 22 -1.47 -22.98 -24.71
N ALA A 23 -1.06 -21.92 -25.40
CA ALA A 23 -1.92 -20.80 -25.75
C ALA A 23 -2.75 -21.00 -27.02
N GLY A 24 -2.58 -22.14 -27.72
CA GLY A 24 -3.30 -22.44 -28.97
C GLY A 24 -2.98 -21.48 -30.12
N VAL A 25 -1.74 -20.96 -30.17
CA VAL A 25 -1.29 -19.98 -31.19
C VAL A 25 -0.02 -20.44 -31.90
N ASP A 26 0.34 -19.75 -32.98
CA ASP A 26 1.61 -20.01 -33.68
C ASP A 26 2.81 -19.46 -32.89
N LYS A 27 3.96 -20.15 -32.92
CA LYS A 27 5.21 -19.70 -32.28
C LYS A 27 5.61 -18.28 -32.68
N ARG A 28 5.35 -17.87 -33.93
CA ARG A 28 5.60 -16.52 -34.42
C ARG A 28 4.75 -15.48 -33.70
N GLN A 29 3.53 -15.82 -33.27
CA GLN A 29 2.70 -14.91 -32.47
C GLN A 29 3.32 -14.68 -31.10
N ILE A 30 3.75 -15.74 -30.41
CA ILE A 30 4.48 -15.63 -29.13
C ILE A 30 5.72 -14.74 -29.28
N ARG A 31 6.53 -14.95 -30.33
CA ARG A 31 7.69 -14.10 -30.61
C ARG A 31 7.31 -12.62 -30.76
N ARG A 32 6.24 -12.31 -31.49
CA ARG A 32 5.76 -10.93 -31.68
C ARG A 32 5.22 -10.32 -30.38
N TYR A 33 4.53 -11.11 -29.55
CA TYR A 33 4.06 -10.67 -28.23
C TYR A 33 5.23 -10.34 -27.30
N GLU A 34 6.25 -11.20 -27.23
CA GLU A 34 7.46 -10.96 -26.43
C GLU A 34 8.32 -9.80 -26.95
N ALA A 35 8.20 -9.45 -28.23
CA ALA A 35 8.85 -8.30 -28.84
C ALA A 35 8.02 -6.99 -28.74
N GLY A 36 6.77 -7.07 -28.28
CA GLY A 36 5.84 -5.93 -28.24
C GLY A 36 5.32 -5.48 -29.62
N GLU A 37 5.56 -6.26 -30.67
CA GLU A 37 5.14 -5.99 -32.06
C GLU A 37 3.66 -6.33 -32.33
N ALA A 38 3.02 -7.00 -31.37
CA ALA A 38 1.61 -7.36 -31.39
C ALA A 38 1.09 -7.54 -29.96
N GLN A 39 -0.22 -7.44 -29.80
CA GLN A 39 -0.91 -7.84 -28.56
C GLN A 39 -1.80 -9.05 -28.83
N PRO A 40 -1.90 -10.01 -27.88
CA PRO A 40 -2.86 -11.09 -27.98
C PRO A 40 -4.29 -10.59 -27.80
N SER A 41 -5.24 -11.31 -28.37
CA SER A 41 -6.65 -11.13 -28.00
C SER A 41 -6.87 -11.56 -26.54
N LEU A 42 -7.93 -11.09 -25.90
CA LEU A 42 -8.24 -11.43 -24.51
C LEU A 42 -8.30 -12.96 -24.24
N PRO A 43 -8.94 -13.80 -25.10
CA PRO A 43 -8.91 -15.24 -24.91
C PRO A 43 -7.49 -15.84 -24.94
N VAL A 44 -6.64 -15.36 -25.85
CA VAL A 44 -5.25 -15.81 -25.97
C VAL A 44 -4.43 -15.32 -24.78
N ALA A 45 -4.62 -14.07 -24.35
CA ALA A 45 -3.96 -13.50 -23.19
C ALA A 45 -4.25 -14.29 -21.91
N ARG A 46 -5.51 -14.74 -21.74
CA ARG A 46 -5.90 -15.62 -20.63
C ARG A 46 -5.16 -16.96 -20.66
N LEU A 47 -5.11 -17.63 -21.81
CA LEU A 47 -4.40 -18.91 -21.94
C LEU A 47 -2.88 -18.74 -21.72
N ILE A 48 -2.30 -17.63 -22.18
CA ILE A 48 -0.90 -17.29 -21.90
C ILE A 48 -0.69 -17.09 -20.38
N ALA A 49 -1.59 -16.39 -19.71
CA ALA A 49 -1.51 -16.14 -18.26
C ALA A 49 -1.60 -17.47 -17.48
N GLU A 50 -2.56 -18.33 -17.82
CA GLU A 50 -2.71 -19.67 -17.25
C GLU A 50 -1.45 -20.53 -17.47
N ALA A 51 -0.88 -20.54 -18.69
CA ALA A 51 0.33 -21.29 -19.02
C ALA A 51 1.60 -20.78 -18.31
N LEU A 52 1.64 -19.50 -17.94
CA LEU A 52 2.75 -18.86 -17.25
C LEU A 52 2.56 -18.78 -15.72
N ASP A 53 1.48 -19.38 -15.22
CA ASP A 53 1.08 -19.37 -13.82
C ASP A 53 1.08 -17.94 -13.24
N VAL A 54 0.42 -17.02 -13.95
CA VAL A 54 0.22 -15.63 -13.53
C VAL A 54 -1.22 -15.21 -13.78
N THR A 55 -1.67 -14.18 -13.08
CA THR A 55 -2.93 -13.49 -13.37
C THR A 55 -2.84 -12.71 -14.68
N LEU A 56 -4.00 -12.40 -15.27
CA LEU A 56 -4.06 -11.56 -16.47
C LEU A 56 -3.50 -10.14 -16.20
N ASP A 57 -3.68 -9.62 -14.98
CA ASP A 57 -3.16 -8.31 -14.56
C ASP A 57 -1.62 -8.32 -14.46
N GLU A 58 -1.05 -9.36 -13.86
CA GLU A 58 0.40 -9.58 -13.85
C GLU A 58 0.95 -9.69 -15.26
N LEU A 59 0.28 -10.47 -16.13
CA LEU A 59 0.67 -10.57 -17.54
C LEU A 59 0.61 -9.20 -18.23
N ALA A 60 -0.38 -8.35 -17.94
CA ALA A 60 -0.47 -7.00 -18.49
C ALA A 60 0.72 -6.10 -18.06
N GLY A 61 1.41 -6.45 -16.98
CA GLY A 61 2.51 -5.67 -16.40
C GLY A 61 2.11 -4.92 -15.14
N ASN A 62 0.92 -5.17 -14.60
CA ASN A 62 0.56 -4.72 -13.27
C ASN A 62 1.29 -5.64 -12.29
N HIS A 63 2.47 -5.21 -11.83
CA HIS A 63 3.40 -6.05 -11.07
C HIS A 63 2.77 -6.61 -9.78
N GLY A 64 2.45 -7.90 -9.81
CA GLY A 64 2.16 -8.74 -8.64
C GLY A 64 3.40 -9.07 -7.81
N SER A 65 4.36 -8.15 -7.65
CA SER A 65 5.18 -8.15 -6.43
C SER A 65 4.59 -7.08 -5.53
N ARG A 66 3.54 -7.45 -4.80
CA ARG A 66 2.98 -6.59 -3.75
C ARG A 66 4.13 -6.10 -2.87
N VAL A 67 4.17 -4.80 -2.61
CA VAL A 67 5.13 -4.26 -1.63
C VAL A 67 4.87 -4.99 -0.31
N GLY A 68 5.88 -5.66 0.23
CA GLY A 68 5.76 -6.37 1.50
C GLY A 68 5.69 -5.37 2.65
N LEU A 69 4.50 -5.13 3.18
CA LEU A 69 4.27 -4.11 4.21
C LEU A 69 4.35 -4.65 5.64
N SER A 70 4.35 -5.97 5.83
CA SER A 70 4.43 -6.57 7.17
C SER A 70 5.68 -6.12 7.94
N GLY A 71 5.56 -6.02 9.25
CA GLY A 71 6.65 -5.71 10.18
C GLY A 71 6.43 -4.41 10.96
N GLN A 72 7.52 -3.93 11.56
CA GLN A 72 7.55 -2.72 12.37
C GLN A 72 7.67 -1.46 11.50
N TRP A 73 6.94 -0.43 11.89
CA TRP A 73 6.88 0.89 11.27
C TRP A 73 6.69 1.97 12.33
N TRP A 74 6.73 3.23 11.91
CA TRP A 74 6.51 4.41 12.75
C TRP A 74 5.47 5.31 12.11
N ALA A 75 4.41 5.61 12.86
CA ALA A 75 3.32 6.45 12.43
C ALA A 75 3.41 7.82 13.12
N SER A 76 3.47 8.88 12.33
CA SER A 76 3.47 10.28 12.76
C SER A 76 2.20 10.98 12.30
N TRP A 77 1.55 11.73 13.19
CA TRP A 77 0.23 12.32 12.94
C TRP A 77 0.22 13.81 13.22
N GLN A 78 -0.29 14.61 12.28
CA GLN A 78 -0.68 15.98 12.59
C GLN A 78 -1.99 15.94 13.37
N THR A 79 -1.98 16.42 14.61
CA THR A 79 -3.16 16.56 15.45
C THR A 79 -3.14 17.89 16.21
N GLN A 80 -4.12 18.13 17.05
CA GLN A 80 -4.18 19.27 17.95
C GLN A 80 -4.46 18.79 19.37
N THR A 81 -3.84 19.42 20.35
CA THR A 81 -4.09 19.19 21.78
C THR A 81 -4.17 20.54 22.47
N ASN A 82 -5.29 20.84 23.13
CA ASN A 82 -5.54 22.13 23.78
C ASN A 82 -5.19 23.33 22.88
N ASP A 83 -5.73 23.34 21.65
CA ASP A 83 -5.51 24.36 20.61
C ASP A 83 -4.05 24.55 20.16
N THR A 84 -3.16 23.66 20.57
CA THR A 84 -1.76 23.64 20.16
C THR A 84 -1.52 22.51 19.16
N PRO A 85 -0.89 22.76 18.00
CA PRO A 85 -0.50 21.70 17.09
C PRO A 85 0.41 20.67 17.77
N ALA A 86 0.14 19.40 17.52
CA ALA A 86 0.94 18.30 18.04
C ALA A 86 1.26 17.29 16.92
N TYR A 87 2.43 16.69 17.01
CA TYR A 87 2.98 15.77 15.99
C TYR A 87 3.47 14.45 16.61
N PRO A 88 2.60 13.68 17.31
CA PRO A 88 3.00 12.44 17.92
C PRO A 88 3.53 11.45 16.89
N THR A 89 4.62 10.77 17.26
CA THR A 89 5.19 9.66 16.50
C THR A 89 5.18 8.41 17.38
N GLN A 90 4.66 7.30 16.87
CA GLN A 90 4.53 6.05 17.62
C GLN A 90 4.83 4.83 16.76
N PRO A 91 5.42 3.77 17.34
CA PRO A 91 5.62 2.53 16.62
C PRO A 91 4.28 1.85 16.35
N VAL A 92 4.17 1.29 15.15
CA VAL A 92 3.02 0.52 14.69
C VAL A 92 3.49 -0.78 14.05
N THR A 93 2.76 -1.86 14.30
CA THR A 93 2.96 -3.14 13.62
C THR A 93 1.97 -3.28 12.48
N LEU A 94 2.46 -3.60 11.28
CA LEU A 94 1.64 -3.95 10.12
C LEU A 94 1.67 -5.47 9.91
N THR A 95 0.50 -6.04 9.62
CA THR A 95 0.35 -7.43 9.17
C THR A 95 -0.43 -7.45 7.86
N GLN A 96 0.23 -7.89 6.79
CA GLN A 96 -0.37 -7.98 5.46
C GLN A 96 -0.82 -9.41 5.14
N ARG A 97 -2.05 -9.53 4.61
CA ARG A 97 -2.61 -10.73 3.98
C ARG A 97 -3.25 -10.30 2.66
N ASP A 98 -2.64 -10.67 1.55
CA ASP A 98 -3.01 -10.18 0.22
C ASP A 98 -3.03 -8.63 0.15
N ASP A 99 -4.18 -8.06 -0.19
CA ASP A 99 -4.40 -6.61 -0.23
C ASP A 99 -4.82 -6.04 1.12
N LEU A 100 -5.13 -6.89 2.12
CA LEU A 100 -5.55 -6.45 3.44
C LEU A 100 -4.33 -6.21 4.33
N VAL A 101 -4.27 -5.03 4.95
CA VAL A 101 -3.22 -4.62 5.87
C VAL A 101 -3.87 -4.25 7.19
N GLN A 102 -3.62 -5.07 8.21
CA GLN A 102 -3.96 -4.72 9.58
C GLN A 102 -2.83 -3.88 10.17
N ILE A 103 -3.18 -2.84 10.91
CA ILE A 103 -2.25 -1.93 11.57
C ILE A 103 -2.62 -1.81 13.05
N HIS A 104 -1.63 -1.82 13.92
CA HIS A 104 -1.80 -1.68 15.36
C HIS A 104 -0.74 -0.75 15.92
N ALA A 105 -1.12 0.18 16.79
CA ALA A 105 -0.19 1.01 17.54
C ALA A 105 0.27 0.31 18.81
N ASP A 106 1.57 0.02 18.89
CA ASP A 106 2.14 -0.80 19.96
C ASP A 106 2.25 -0.03 21.29
N ARG A 107 2.24 1.31 21.23
CA ARG A 107 2.20 2.21 22.39
C ARG A 107 1.60 3.57 22.01
N ARG A 108 1.24 4.36 23.02
CA ARG A 108 0.80 5.76 22.85
C ARG A 108 1.93 6.63 22.28
N GLY A 109 1.61 7.52 21.34
CA GLY A 109 2.55 8.48 20.74
C GLY A 109 2.67 9.82 21.44
N LEU A 110 1.76 10.12 22.38
CA LEU A 110 1.91 11.22 23.31
C LEU A 110 2.25 10.64 24.68
N THR A 111 3.24 11.24 25.33
CA THR A 111 3.75 10.83 26.65
C THR A 111 3.14 11.63 27.81
N LEU A 112 2.38 12.69 27.50
CA LEU A 112 1.69 13.47 28.52
C LEU A 112 0.58 12.63 29.18
N PRO A 113 0.41 12.70 30.52
CA PRO A 113 -0.66 11.99 31.21
C PRO A 113 -2.04 12.31 30.62
N GLY A 114 -2.76 11.27 30.19
CA GLY A 114 -4.09 11.40 29.56
C GLY A 114 -4.09 11.81 28.08
N ALA A 115 -2.91 11.99 27.46
CA ALA A 115 -2.80 12.30 26.05
C ALA A 115 -2.40 11.06 25.22
N GLY A 116 -2.94 10.98 24.00
CA GLY A 116 -2.70 9.85 23.10
C GLY A 116 -3.43 8.57 23.52
N TYR A 117 -3.47 7.61 22.61
CA TYR A 117 -4.14 6.33 22.79
C TYR A 117 -3.48 5.29 21.87
N THR A 118 -3.53 4.02 22.25
CA THR A 118 -3.33 2.93 21.29
C THR A 118 -4.57 2.80 20.40
N TRP A 119 -4.35 2.33 19.17
CA TRP A 119 -5.40 2.18 18.18
C TRP A 119 -5.07 1.04 17.24
N ARG A 120 -6.09 0.55 16.56
CA ARG A 120 -5.97 -0.46 15.52
C ARG A 120 -6.74 -0.02 14.30
N GLY A 121 -6.37 -0.56 13.15
CA GLY A 121 -7.00 -0.26 11.89
C GLY A 121 -6.84 -1.38 10.88
N GLU A 122 -7.56 -1.21 9.78
CA GLU A 122 -7.51 -2.10 8.64
C GLU A 122 -7.56 -1.26 7.38
N LEU A 123 -6.59 -1.45 6.49
CA LEU A 123 -6.48 -0.79 5.21
C LEU A 123 -6.45 -1.82 4.10
N ARG A 124 -6.96 -1.45 2.93
CA ARG A 124 -6.78 -2.19 1.69
C ARG A 124 -5.76 -1.50 0.81
N LEU A 125 -4.81 -2.26 0.27
CA LEU A 125 -3.84 -1.85 -0.73
C LEU A 125 -4.47 -1.91 -2.13
N TRP A 126 -4.40 -0.81 -2.87
CA TRP A 126 -4.89 -0.65 -4.23
C TRP A 126 -3.71 -0.35 -5.14
N ASP A 127 -3.52 -1.18 -6.17
CA ASP A 127 -2.54 -1.01 -7.25
C ASP A 127 -1.09 -0.75 -6.78
N ASN A 128 -0.70 -1.23 -5.59
CA ASN A 128 0.57 -0.89 -4.93
C ASN A 128 0.83 0.62 -4.76
N GLN A 129 -0.23 1.44 -4.78
CA GLN A 129 -0.14 2.90 -4.78
C GLN A 129 -0.87 3.56 -3.63
N VAL A 130 -2.02 3.00 -3.21
CA VAL A 130 -2.87 3.63 -2.20
C VAL A 130 -3.27 2.61 -1.16
N LEU A 131 -3.16 2.99 0.12
CA LEU A 131 -3.82 2.31 1.22
C LEU A 131 -4.98 3.16 1.72
N MET A 132 -6.15 2.55 1.86
CA MET A 132 -7.31 3.22 2.45
C MET A 132 -8.10 2.28 3.35
N GLY A 133 -8.66 2.82 4.41
CA GLY A 133 -9.45 2.05 5.36
C GLY A 133 -9.69 2.81 6.65
N TRP A 134 -9.90 2.09 7.75
CA TRP A 134 -10.37 2.67 9.00
C TRP A 134 -9.38 2.49 10.15
N TYR A 135 -9.53 3.31 11.19
CA TYR A 135 -8.88 3.13 12.49
C TYR A 135 -9.89 3.37 13.62
N VAL A 136 -9.63 2.74 14.78
CA VAL A 136 -10.38 2.93 16.03
C VAL A 136 -9.43 2.84 17.22
N ALA A 137 -9.67 3.66 18.24
CA ALA A 137 -8.96 3.58 19.51
C ALA A 137 -9.17 2.22 20.17
N ASP A 138 -8.12 1.71 20.82
CA ASP A 138 -8.09 0.42 21.49
C ASP A 138 -7.89 0.60 23.00
N GLU A 139 -8.56 1.61 23.56
CA GLU A 139 -8.53 1.92 24.99
C GLU A 139 -9.93 2.22 25.51
N ALA A 140 -10.25 1.66 26.67
CA ALA A 140 -11.54 1.86 27.31
C ALA A 140 -11.78 3.36 27.59
N GLY A 141 -12.93 3.87 27.14
CA GLY A 141 -13.30 5.27 27.30
C GLY A 141 -12.86 6.20 26.17
N VAL A 142 -11.96 5.76 25.27
CA VAL A 142 -11.56 6.55 24.09
C VAL A 142 -12.47 6.19 22.91
N ARG A 143 -13.20 7.18 22.38
CA ARG A 143 -14.14 7.01 21.24
C ARG A 143 -13.58 7.49 19.90
N SER A 144 -12.26 7.66 19.81
CA SER A 144 -11.62 8.13 18.58
C SER A 144 -11.68 7.04 17.51
N MET A 145 -12.22 7.39 16.35
CA MET A 145 -12.23 6.52 15.17
C MET A 145 -12.30 7.35 13.90
N GLY A 146 -11.94 6.75 12.78
CA GLY A 146 -11.91 7.47 11.52
C GLY A 146 -11.44 6.63 10.34
N THR A 147 -11.08 7.33 9.27
CA THR A 147 -10.56 6.77 8.03
C THR A 147 -9.16 7.29 7.73
N LEU A 148 -8.38 6.47 7.06
CA LEU A 148 -7.06 6.79 6.52
C LEU A 148 -7.11 6.71 4.99
N PHE A 149 -6.48 7.67 4.32
CA PHE A 149 -6.16 7.62 2.89
C PHE A 149 -4.67 7.94 2.73
N MET A 150 -3.88 6.97 2.31
CA MET A 150 -2.41 7.01 2.32
C MET A 150 -1.86 6.62 0.95
N ARG A 151 -1.02 7.46 0.35
CA ARG A 151 -0.25 7.10 -0.85
C ARG A 151 1.02 6.37 -0.44
N LEU A 152 1.28 5.23 -1.06
CA LEU A 152 2.46 4.41 -0.83
C LEU A 152 3.62 4.88 -1.73
N HIS A 153 4.80 5.03 -1.13
CA HIS A 153 6.02 5.24 -1.89
C HIS A 153 6.30 4.02 -2.79
N THR A 154 6.80 4.24 -4.01
CA THR A 154 7.03 3.19 -5.03
C THR A 154 7.90 2.02 -4.56
N HIS A 155 8.78 2.27 -3.58
CA HIS A 155 9.67 1.26 -3.00
C HIS A 155 9.24 0.79 -1.58
N GLY A 156 8.05 1.15 -1.10
CA GLY A 156 7.55 0.70 0.20
C GLY A 156 8.27 1.25 1.42
N GLN A 157 8.90 2.42 1.29
CA GLN A 157 9.69 3.05 2.36
C GLN A 157 8.84 3.85 3.34
N HIS A 158 7.81 4.52 2.82
CA HIS A 158 6.86 5.32 3.59
C HIS A 158 5.51 5.36 2.87
N MET A 159 4.49 5.76 3.61
CA MET A 159 3.19 6.12 3.08
C MET A 159 2.74 7.43 3.70
N ILE A 160 2.19 8.32 2.88
CA ILE A 160 1.84 9.70 3.24
C ILE A 160 0.41 9.96 2.83
N GLY A 161 -0.36 10.59 3.70
CA GLY A 161 -1.69 11.03 3.32
C GLY A 161 -2.42 11.74 4.43
N ARG A 162 -3.72 11.48 4.53
CA ARG A 162 -4.61 12.17 5.46
C ARG A 162 -5.40 11.17 6.28
N TRP A 163 -5.61 11.54 7.54
CA TRP A 163 -6.61 10.95 8.38
C TRP A 163 -7.81 11.89 8.49
N VAL A 164 -9.00 11.31 8.64
CA VAL A 164 -10.23 12.02 9.00
C VAL A 164 -10.87 11.25 10.14
N GLY A 165 -11.18 11.91 11.24
CA GLY A 165 -11.64 11.24 12.45
C GLY A 165 -12.57 12.07 13.31
N GLN A 166 -13.27 11.39 14.20
CA GLN A 166 -14.15 12.00 15.18
C GLN A 166 -13.41 12.18 16.51
N SER A 167 -13.51 13.38 17.10
CA SER A 167 -13.05 13.63 18.47
C SER A 167 -14.10 13.18 19.50
N HIS A 168 -13.70 12.99 20.77
CA HIS A 168 -14.56 12.42 21.82
C HIS A 168 -15.91 13.16 21.96
N ASP A 169 -15.91 14.50 21.82
CA ASP A 169 -17.06 15.37 22.08
C ASP A 169 -17.30 16.43 20.98
N GLY A 170 -16.75 16.27 19.78
CA GLY A 170 -16.56 17.41 18.87
C GLY A 170 -16.71 17.17 17.37
N PRO A 171 -16.30 18.16 16.55
CA PRO A 171 -16.41 18.12 15.10
C PRO A 171 -15.49 17.06 14.48
N MET A 172 -15.78 16.72 13.23
CA MET A 172 -14.88 15.91 12.40
C MET A 172 -13.58 16.69 12.18
N LEU A 173 -12.46 16.05 12.51
CA LEU A 173 -11.11 16.61 12.35
C LEU A 173 -10.38 15.87 11.24
N THR A 174 -9.38 16.54 10.67
CA THR A 174 -8.48 15.94 9.70
C THR A 174 -7.08 16.53 9.85
N GLY A 175 -6.07 15.71 9.55
CA GLY A 175 -4.68 16.12 9.51
C GLY A 175 -3.88 15.25 8.57
N TYR A 176 -2.63 15.64 8.33
CA TYR A 176 -1.66 14.79 7.65
C TYR A 176 -1.24 13.61 8.53
N GLY A 177 -0.86 12.52 7.88
CA GLY A 177 -0.26 11.36 8.50
C GLY A 177 0.88 10.80 7.64
N VAL A 178 1.91 10.31 8.30
CA VAL A 178 3.04 9.61 7.68
C VAL A 178 3.26 8.30 8.41
N ILE A 179 3.43 7.20 7.68
CA ILE A 179 3.87 5.93 8.24
C ILE A 179 5.14 5.51 7.50
N ALA A 180 6.28 5.41 8.19
CA ALA A 180 7.58 5.10 7.60
C ALA A 180 8.30 3.97 8.33
N ARG A 181 9.30 3.35 7.69
CA ARG A 181 10.11 2.28 8.30
C ARG A 181 10.99 2.76 9.46
N ASP A 182 11.23 4.07 9.54
CA ASP A 182 12.12 4.72 10.49
C ASP A 182 11.40 5.87 11.22
N GLU A 183 11.69 6.04 12.51
CA GLU A 183 11.05 7.04 13.38
C GLU A 183 11.36 8.47 12.93
N GLN A 184 12.64 8.74 12.67
CA GLN A 184 13.11 10.07 12.28
C GLN A 184 12.53 10.44 10.91
N ALA A 185 12.52 9.50 9.96
CA ALA A 185 11.91 9.69 8.66
C ALA A 185 10.40 10.01 8.75
N ALA A 186 9.65 9.31 9.60
CA ALA A 186 8.23 9.58 9.80
C ALA A 186 7.98 11.00 10.33
N ALA A 187 8.75 11.40 11.34
CA ALA A 187 8.62 12.71 11.97
C ALA A 187 9.02 13.86 11.03
N ASP A 188 10.15 13.73 10.33
CA ASP A 188 10.67 14.79 9.44
C ASP A 188 9.78 14.98 8.22
N GLN A 189 9.30 13.88 7.61
CA GLN A 189 8.37 13.96 6.49
C GLN A 189 7.04 14.60 6.89
N LEU A 190 6.52 14.32 8.09
CA LEU A 190 5.29 14.95 8.56
C LEU A 190 5.48 16.46 8.73
N ARG A 191 6.58 16.89 9.36
CA ARG A 191 6.85 18.33 9.54
C ARG A 191 6.91 19.05 8.21
N HIS A 192 7.65 18.48 7.25
CA HIS A 192 7.74 19.01 5.89
C HIS A 192 6.37 19.15 5.21
N LEU A 193 5.50 18.12 5.31
CA LEU A 193 4.14 18.16 4.76
C LEU A 193 3.25 19.24 5.38
N VAL A 194 3.40 19.47 6.69
CA VAL A 194 2.62 20.48 7.42
C VAL A 194 3.10 21.89 7.08
N GLU A 195 4.40 22.08 6.92
CA GLU A 195 5.02 23.37 6.60
C GLU A 195 4.76 23.80 5.15
N GLU A 196 4.90 22.89 4.19
CA GLU A 196 4.73 23.20 2.78
C GLU A 196 3.26 23.23 2.35
N GLY A 197 2.39 22.52 3.09
CA GLY A 197 1.07 22.14 2.61
C GLY A 197 1.18 21.22 1.40
N MET A 198 0.36 20.17 1.29
CA MET A 198 0.30 19.41 0.03
C MET A 198 -0.14 20.35 -1.09
N THR A 199 0.82 20.86 -1.85
CA THR A 199 0.55 21.42 -3.18
C THR A 199 0.32 20.22 -4.11
N PRO A 200 -0.78 20.18 -4.87
CA PRO A 200 -1.12 19.06 -5.75
C PRO A 200 0.00 18.64 -6.71
#